data_AF-A0A7V9MEU7-F1
#
_entry.id   AF-A0A7V9MEU7-F1
#
_cell.length_a   1.000
_cell.length_b   1.000
_cell.length_c   1.000
_cell.angle_alpha   90.00
_cell.angle_beta   90.00
_cell.angle_gamma   90.00
#
_symmetry.space_group_name_H-M   'P 1'
#
loop_
_entity.id
_entity.type
_entity.pdbx_description
1 polymer ?
#
loop_
_entity_poly.entity_id
_entity_poly.type
_entity_poly.pdbx_seq_one_letter_code
_entity_poly.pdbx_strand_id
1 'polypeptide(L)' 'EEIAKIREQVGEEFFATSRADESKGLFEQVALSGDRYIEFLTIPAYDHID' A
#
# COMPACT_ATOMS: atom_id res chain seq x y z
N GLU A 1 10.71 -8.08 0.00
CA GLU A 1 10.52 -9.46 -0.51
C GLU A 1 9.15 -9.64 -1.14
N GLU A 2 8.04 -9.26 -0.48
CA GLU A 2 6.69 -9.49 -1.01
C GLU A 2 6.33 -8.67 -2.27
N ILE A 3 6.77 -7.41 -2.37
CA ILE A 3 6.53 -6.57 -3.55
C ILE A 3 7.11 -7.19 -4.84
N ALA A 4 8.25 -7.88 -4.74
CA ALA A 4 8.87 -8.54 -5.89
C ALA A 4 8.03 -9.73 -6.39
N LYS A 5 7.43 -10.48 -5.46
CA LYS A 5 6.50 -11.58 -5.79
C LYS A 5 5.21 -11.06 -6.41
N ILE A 6 4.68 -9.93 -5.91
CA ILE A 6 3.50 -9.29 -6.50
C ILE A 6 3.81 -8.88 -7.94
N ARG A 7 4.98 -8.25 -8.18
CA ARG A 7 5.43 -7.88 -9.53
C ARG A 7 5.53 -9.08 -10.47
N GLU A 8 6.03 -10.22 -9.99
CA GLU A 8 6.10 -11.46 -10.76
C GLU A 8 4.70 -12.02 -11.09
N GLN A 9 3.75 -11.93 -10.15
CA GLN A 9 2.39 -12.46 -10.31
C GLN A 9 1.48 -11.60 -11.20
N VAL A 10 1.57 -10.27 -11.09
CA VAL A 10 0.71 -9.35 -11.85
C VAL A 10 1.34 -8.95 -13.19
N GLY A 11 2.63 -9.21 -13.37
CA GLY A 11 3.39 -8.83 -14.55
C GLY A 11 3.91 -7.38 -14.48
N GLU A 12 4.99 -7.12 -15.20
CA GLU A 12 5.72 -5.85 -15.13
C GLU A 12 4.91 -4.65 -15.64
N GLU A 13 4.08 -4.85 -16.67
CA GLU A 13 3.24 -3.80 -17.25
C GLU A 13 2.13 -3.33 -16.28
N PHE A 14 1.47 -4.27 -15.61
CA PHE A 14 0.47 -3.95 -14.60
C PHE A 14 1.10 -3.36 -13.35
N PHE A 15 2.25 -3.90 -12.92
CA PHE A 15 2.96 -3.36 -11.77
C PHE A 15 3.42 -1.92 -11.99
N ALA A 16 3.96 -1.61 -13.19
CA ALA A 16 4.42 -0.27 -13.53
C ALA A 16 3.30 0.78 -13.61
N THR A 17 2.07 0.37 -13.93
CA THR A 17 0.90 1.26 -13.96
C THR A 17 0.16 1.30 -12.62
N SER A 18 0.54 0.45 -11.67
CA SER A 18 -0.06 0.42 -10.33
C SER A 18 0.57 1.44 -9.39
N ARG A 19 -0.22 1.96 -8.44
CA ARG A 19 0.26 2.80 -7.32
C ARG A 19 0.87 1.93 -6.20
N ALA A 20 1.75 0.99 -6.56
CA ALA A 20 2.30 0.00 -5.63
C ALA A 20 3.11 0.64 -4.50
N ASP A 21 3.90 1.67 -4.83
CA ASP A 21 4.70 2.39 -3.83
C ASP A 21 3.83 3.14 -2.82
N GLU A 22 2.75 3.77 -3.28
CA GLU A 22 1.80 4.48 -2.42
C GLU A 22 1.01 3.51 -1.55
N SER A 23 0.57 2.39 -2.14
CA SER A 23 -0.11 1.31 -1.41
C SER A 23 0.79 0.72 -0.31
N LYS A 24 2.07 0.54 -0.61
CA LYS A 24 3.07 0.09 0.36
C LYS A 24 3.25 1.10 1.49
N GLY A 25 3.40 2.38 1.17
CA GLY A 25 3.56 3.45 2.16
C GLY A 25 2.36 3.54 3.12
N LEU A 26 1.14 3.49 2.57
CA LEU A 26 -0.09 3.47 3.37
C LEU A 26 -0.17 2.24 4.28
N PHE A 27 0.20 1.07 3.75
CA PHE A 27 0.22 -0.17 4.53
C PHE A 27 1.23 -0.09 5.68
N GLU A 28 2.46 0.37 5.42
CA GLU A 28 3.48 0.55 6.46
C GLU A 28 3.04 1.57 7.51
N GLN A 29 2.42 2.68 7.10
CA GLN A 29 1.87 3.68 8.02
C GLN A 29 0.85 3.08 8.98
N VAL A 30 -0.09 2.28 8.48
CA VAL A 30 -1.12 1.65 9.32
C VAL A 30 -0.56 0.50 10.16
N ALA A 31 0.30 -0.34 9.59
CA ALA A 31 0.88 -1.49 10.29
C ALA A 31 1.89 -1.08 11.38
N LEU A 32 2.59 0.04 11.20
CA LEU A 32 3.59 0.57 12.13
C LEU A 32 3.04 1.65 13.07
N SER A 33 1.72 1.78 13.18
CA SER A 33 1.05 2.75 14.07
C SER A 33 1.34 2.53 15.57
N GLY A 34 2.13 1.53 15.93
CA GLY A 34 2.44 1.16 17.32
C GLY A 34 1.17 0.73 18.06
N ASP A 35 0.93 1.35 19.21
CA ASP A 35 -0.25 1.07 20.05
C ASP A 35 -1.53 1.74 19.54
N ARG A 36 -1.43 2.63 18.53
CA ARG A 36 -2.59 3.32 17.96
C ARG A 36 -3.19 2.47 16.86
N TYR A 37 -4.21 1.68 17.21
CA TYR A 37 -4.97 0.95 16.19
C TYR A 37 -5.76 1.93 15.31
N ILE A 38 -5.50 1.89 14.00
CA ILE A 38 -6.31 2.59 13.00
C ILE A 38 -7.50 1.70 12.68
N GLU A 39 -8.70 2.10 13.13
CA GLU A 39 -9.93 1.32 12.94
C GLU A 39 -10.29 1.11 11.47
N PHE A 40 -9.95 2.07 10.62
CA PHE A 40 -10.25 2.03 9.19
C PHE A 40 -9.08 2.54 8.37
N LEU A 41 -8.47 1.64 7.59
CA LEU A 41 -7.44 1.97 6.60
C LEU A 41 -7.90 3.04 5.60
N THR A 42 -9.21 3.15 5.38
CA THR A 42 -9.77 4.14 4.47
C THR A 42 -9.56 5.57 4.94
N ILE A 43 -9.51 5.83 6.25
CA ILE A 43 -9.32 7.20 6.79
C ILE A 43 -8.00 7.81 6.29
N PRO A 44 -6.82 7.19 6.51
CA PRO A 44 -5.58 7.70 5.93
C PRO A 44 -5.55 7.54 4.40
N ALA A 45 -6.22 6.54 3.82
CA ALA A 45 -6.27 6.37 2.38
C ALA A 45 -6.96 7.54 1.66
N TYR A 46 -7.97 8.18 2.28
CA TYR A 46 -8.69 9.31 1.70
C TYR A 46 -7.78 10.51 1.43
N ASP A 47 -6.71 10.71 2.20
CA ASP A 47 -5.73 11.78 1.97
C ASP A 47 -4.89 11.55 0.70
N HIS A 48 -4.94 10.34 0.12
CA HIS A 48 -4.23 9.96 -1.11
C HIS A 48 -5.14 9.95 -2.35
N ILE A 49 -6.42 10.33 -2.20
CA ILE A 49 -7.40 10.43 -3.27
C ILE A 49 -7.57 11.92 -3.61
N ASP A 50 -7.05 12.35 -4.75
CA ASP A 50 -7.42 13.63 -5.38
C ASP A 50 -8.82 13.55 -6.02
#